data_AF-R2QD24-F1
#
_entry.id   AF-R2QD24-F1
#
_cell.length_a   1.000
_cell.length_b   1.000
_cell.length_c   1.000
_cell.angle_alpha   90.00
_cell.angle_beta   90.00
_cell.angle_gamma   90.00
#
_symmetry.space_group_name_H-M   'P 1'
#
loop_
_entity.id
_entity.type
_entity.pdbx_description
1 polymer ?
#
loop_
_entity_poly.entity_id
_entity_poly.type
_entity_poly.pdbx_seq_one_letter_code
_entity_poly.pdbx_strand_id
1 'polypeptide(L)' 'MLTTSAAVQKITEAAVIITQDGKEKQIPADTVIIAAGYNPVNQLEAAIEDYVDVTVVGDAVASRKIMDAIHEAYHTIRVM' A
#
# COMPACT_ATOMS: atom_id res chain seq x y z
N MET A 1 -2.80 -20.16 12.66
CA MET A 1 -2.39 -20.92 11.45
C MET A 1 -2.21 -19.90 10.33
N LEU A 2 -1.14 -19.96 9.54
CA LEU A 2 -0.90 -19.03 8.43
C LEU A 2 -1.39 -19.68 7.13
N THR A 3 -2.16 -18.95 6.32
CA THR A 3 -2.62 -19.41 5.00
C THR A 3 -1.91 -18.60 3.92
N THR A 4 -1.15 -19.28 3.05
CA THR A 4 -0.40 -18.67 1.93
C THR A 4 -0.93 -19.19 0.59
N SER A 5 -0.50 -18.57 -0.52
CA SER A 5 -0.98 -18.91 -1.87
C SER A 5 -2.52 -18.86 -1.99
N ALA A 6 -3.14 -17.94 -1.25
CA ALA A 6 -4.58 -17.77 -1.18
C ALA A 6 -4.96 -16.35 -1.61
N ALA A 7 -5.91 -16.25 -2.54
CA ALA A 7 -6.48 -14.98 -2.97
C ALA A 7 -7.83 -14.75 -2.27
N VAL A 8 -8.02 -13.58 -1.67
CA VAL A 8 -9.32 -13.18 -1.10
C VAL A 8 -10.27 -12.83 -2.24
N GLN A 9 -11.43 -13.49 -2.29
CA GLN A 9 -12.46 -13.25 -3.31
C GLN A 9 -13.59 -12.36 -2.79
N LYS A 10 -14.00 -12.57 -1.53
CA LYS A 10 -15.13 -11.85 -0.93
C LYS A 10 -15.01 -11.81 0.59
N ILE A 11 -15.42 -10.69 1.19
CA ILE A 11 -15.66 -10.57 2.62
C ILE A 11 -17.18 -10.58 2.83
N THR A 12 -17.68 -11.41 3.73
CA THR A 12 -19.09 -11.49 4.13
C THR A 12 -19.24 -11.06 5.59
N GLU A 13 -20.47 -11.00 6.09
CA GLU A 13 -20.75 -10.63 7.48
C GLU A 13 -20.10 -11.56 8.52
N ALA A 14 -19.82 -12.82 8.17
CA ALA A 14 -19.34 -13.82 9.11
C ALA A 14 -18.03 -14.51 8.67
N ALA A 15 -17.51 -14.22 7.48
CA ALA A 15 -16.35 -14.94 6.94
C ALA A 15 -15.63 -14.22 5.80
N VAL A 16 -14.41 -14.68 5.52
CA VAL A 16 -13.64 -14.37 4.32
C VAL A 16 -13.66 -15.60 3.39
N ILE A 17 -14.07 -15.39 2.14
CA ILE A 17 -14.01 -16.39 1.08
C ILE A 17 -12.68 -16.23 0.34
N ILE A 18 -11.90 -17.30 0.26
CA ILE A 18 -10.62 -17.34 -0.43
C ILE A 18 -10.61 -18.41 -1.52
N THR A 19 -9.79 -18.21 -2.55
CA THR A 19 -9.38 -19.27 -3.48
C THR A 19 -7.97 -19.72 -3.12
N GLN A 20 -7.79 -21.02 -2.91
CA GLN A 20 -6.48 -21.64 -2.65
C GLN A 20 -6.43 -22.99 -3.35
N ASP A 21 -5.34 -23.27 -4.08
CA ASP A 21 -5.18 -24.51 -4.86
C ASP A 21 -6.33 -24.77 -5.86
N GLY A 22 -6.86 -23.69 -6.45
CA GLY A 22 -8.00 -23.74 -7.38
C GLY A 22 -9.35 -24.07 -6.73
N LYS A 23 -9.43 -24.11 -5.40
CA LYS A 23 -10.67 -24.39 -4.66
C LYS A 23 -11.08 -23.22 -3.79
N GLU A 24 -12.39 -23.05 -3.63
CA GLU A 24 -12.94 -22.07 -2.71
C GLU A 24 -12.92 -22.62 -1.27
N LYS A 25 -12.54 -21.76 -0.31
CA LYS A 25 -12.56 -22.06 1.12
C LYS A 25 -13.14 -20.86 1.88
N GLN A 26 -13.85 -21.13 2.97
CA GLN A 26 -14.40 -20.12 3.85
C GLN A 26 -13.64 -20.09 5.18
N ILE A 27 -13.23 -18.89 5.61
CA ILE A 27 -12.57 -18.66 6.90
C ILE A 27 -13.53 -17.80 7.75
N PRO A 28 -14.16 -18.36 8.79
CA PRO A 28 -14.98 -17.58 9.72
C PRO A 28 -14.15 -16.49 10.40
N ALA A 29 -14.70 -15.28 10.50
CA ALA A 29 -14.04 -14.15 11.14
C ALA A 29 -15.07 -13.11 11.60
N ASP A 30 -14.97 -12.65 12.84
CA ASP A 30 -15.77 -11.53 13.36
C ASP A 30 -15.23 -10.17 12.92
N THR A 31 -13.95 -10.11 12.52
CA THR A 31 -13.28 -8.89 12.09
C THR A 31 -12.26 -9.21 11.02
N VAL A 32 -12.21 -8.38 9.98
CA VAL A 32 -11.27 -8.52 8.86
C VAL A 32 -10.43 -7.25 8.74
N ILE A 33 -9.11 -7.41 8.86
CA ILE A 33 -8.15 -6.30 8.70
C ILE A 33 -7.58 -6.37 7.28
N ILE A 34 -7.78 -5.31 6.49
CA ILE A 34 -7.24 -5.20 5.13
C ILE A 34 -5.85 -4.57 5.22
N ALA A 35 -4.81 -5.40 5.19
CA ALA A 35 -3.40 -4.99 5.16
C ALA A 35 -2.77 -5.26 3.77
N ALA A 36 -3.46 -4.84 2.70
CA ALA A 36 -3.11 -5.17 1.31
C ALA A 36 -2.08 -4.23 0.66
N GLY A 37 -1.45 -3.36 1.44
CA GLY A 37 -0.54 -2.32 0.96
C GLY A 37 -1.12 -0.91 1.08
N TYR A 38 -0.40 0.06 0.53
CA TYR A 38 -0.73 1.48 0.59
C TYR A 38 -0.67 2.08 -0.82
N ASN A 39 -1.39 3.18 -1.03
CA ASN A 39 -1.27 4.02 -2.22
C ASN A 39 -0.53 5.31 -1.86
N PRO A 40 0.29 5.86 -2.77
CA PRO A 40 0.90 7.18 -2.58
C PRO A 40 -0.15 8.27 -2.36
N VAL A 41 0.21 9.25 -1.54
CA VAL A 41 -0.61 10.45 -1.27
C VAL A 41 0.22 11.67 -1.67
N ASN A 42 -0.07 12.25 -2.82
CA ASN A 42 0.72 13.30 -3.46
C ASN A 42 -0.12 14.42 -4.12
N GLN A 43 -1.41 14.54 -3.77
CA GLN A 43 -2.31 15.53 -4.40
C GLN A 43 -1.86 16.99 -4.20
N LEU A 44 -1.01 17.24 -3.20
CA LEU A 44 -0.49 18.58 -2.92
C LEU A 44 0.45 19.08 -4.01
N GLU A 45 1.21 18.20 -4.68
CA GLU A 45 2.17 18.57 -5.73
C GLU A 45 1.46 19.34 -6.85
N ALA A 46 0.46 18.71 -7.47
CA ALA A 46 -0.34 19.32 -8.54
C ALA A 46 -1.10 20.58 -8.08
N ALA A 47 -1.35 20.75 -6.78
CA ALA A 47 -2.05 21.92 -6.26
C ALA A 47 -1.14 23.16 -6.14
N ILE A 48 0.19 22.99 -6.08
CA ILE A 48 1.13 24.07 -5.78
C ILE A 48 2.30 24.21 -6.77
N GLU A 49 2.47 23.27 -7.71
CA GLU A 49 3.59 23.23 -8.66
C GLU A 49 3.72 24.51 -9.53
N ASP A 50 2.61 25.21 -9.80
CA ASP A 50 2.62 26.47 -10.54
C ASP A 50 3.09 27.69 -9.71
N TYR A 51 3.19 27.56 -8.39
CA TYR A 51 3.50 28.66 -7.47
C TYR A 51 4.89 28.57 -6.86
N VAL A 52 5.42 27.35 -6.70
CA VAL A 52 6.72 27.07 -6.08
C VAL A 52 7.36 25.88 -6.76
N ASP A 53 8.69 25.81 -6.72
CA ASP A 53 9.40 24.59 -7.11
C ASP A 53 9.10 23.48 -6.08
N VAL A 54 8.63 22.33 -6.56
CA VAL A 54 8.19 21.21 -5.74
C VAL A 54 9.01 19.99 -6.10
N THR A 55 9.42 19.24 -5.09
CA THR A 55 9.98 17.91 -5.29
C THR A 55 9.34 16.94 -4.31
N VAL A 56 8.67 15.93 -4.85
CA VAL A 56 8.04 14.87 -4.05
C VAL A 56 9.08 13.83 -3.67
N VAL A 57 9.05 13.39 -2.41
CA VAL A 57 9.95 12.36 -1.86
C VAL A 57 9.18 11.40 -0.93
N GLY A 58 9.75 10.23 -0.70
CA GLY A 58 9.25 9.21 0.20
C GLY A 58 8.03 8.46 -0.34
N ASP A 59 7.13 8.09 0.56
CA ASP A 59 5.95 7.28 0.20
C ASP A 59 4.95 8.02 -0.70
N ALA A 60 5.05 9.35 -0.77
CA ALA A 60 4.30 10.17 -1.72
C ALA A 60 4.76 9.95 -3.18
N VAL A 61 6.01 9.50 -3.39
CA VAL A 61 6.47 9.01 -4.70
C VAL A 61 6.00 7.58 -4.91
N ALA A 62 6.32 6.70 -3.96
CA ALA A 62 5.94 5.29 -4.00
C ALA A 62 6.02 4.67 -2.59
N SER A 63 4.91 4.08 -2.13
CA SER A 63 4.83 3.41 -0.83
C SER A 63 5.77 2.19 -0.77
N ARG A 64 6.84 2.30 0.02
CA ARG A 64 7.93 1.30 0.06
C ARG A 64 8.45 1.12 1.50
N LYS A 65 9.70 0.66 1.65
CA LYS A 65 10.32 0.50 2.97
C LYS A 65 10.81 1.85 3.46
N ILE A 66 10.88 2.02 4.78
CA ILE A 66 11.41 3.24 5.41
C ILE A 66 12.81 3.63 4.90
N MET A 67 13.66 2.65 4.57
CA MET A 67 15.00 2.89 4.02
C MET A 67 14.95 3.59 2.67
N ASP A 68 13.94 3.29 1.84
CA ASP A 68 13.77 3.90 0.54
C ASP A 68 13.45 5.40 0.68
N ALA A 69 12.53 5.74 1.59
CA ALA A 69 12.17 7.13 1.86
C ALA A 69 13.37 7.96 2.38
N ILE A 70 14.16 7.39 3.29
CA ILE A 70 15.36 8.06 3.83
C ILE A 70 16.41 8.28 2.73
N HIS A 71 16.71 7.24 1.95
CA HIS A 71 17.71 7.32 0.90
C HIS A 71 17.31 8.26 -0.22
N GLU A 72 16.03 8.25 -0.61
CA GLU A 72 15.50 9.15 -1.64
C GLU A 72 15.61 10.60 -1.18
N ALA A 73 15.12 10.93 0.03
CA ALA A 73 15.23 12.28 0.56
C ALA A 73 16.69 12.77 0.63
N TYR A 74 17.60 11.93 1.13
CA TYR A 74 19.03 12.27 1.18
C TYR A 74 19.66 12.43 -0.21
N HIS A 75 19.28 11.58 -1.17
CA HIS A 75 19.77 11.69 -2.53
C HIS A 75 19.29 12.98 -3.18
N THR A 76 17.98 13.24 -3.14
CA THR A 76 17.31 14.40 -3.72
C THR A 76 17.98 15.71 -3.27
N ILE A 77 18.14 15.94 -1.97
CA ILE A 77 18.72 17.21 -1.48
C ILE A 77 20.21 17.38 -1.80
N ARG A 78 20.93 16.28 -2.09
CA ARG A 78 22.36 16.31 -2.41
C ARG A 78 22.63 16.58 -3.88
N VAL A 79 21.65 16.33 -4.75
CA VAL A 79 21.82 16.42 -6.21
C VAL A 79 20.97 17.51 -6.86
N MET A 80 20.02 18.10 -6.12
CA MET A 80 19.41 19.40 -6.43
C MET A 80 20.41 20.52 -6.20
#